data_AF-A0A527V9A8-F1
#
_entry.id   AF-A0A527V9A8-F1
#
_cell.length_a   1.000
_cell.length_b   1.000
_cell.length_c   1.000
_cell.angle_alpha   90.00
_cell.angle_beta   90.00
_cell.angle_gamma   90.00
#
_symmetry.space_group_name_H-M   'P 1'
#
loop_
_entity.id
_entity.type
_entity.pdbx_description
1 polymer ?
#
loop_
_entity_poly.entity_id
_entity_poly.type
_entity_poly.pdbx_seq_one_letter_code
_entity_poly.pdbx_strand_id
1 'polypeptide(L)' 'MSTISTRRGFFRSAVNALMEARQREASRYVSGVLLGFDDETLKANGYDREELKKAARSRYF' A
#
# COMPACT_ATOMS: atom_id res chain seq x y z
N MET A 1 7.71 -3.67 38.93
CA MET A 1 7.10 -2.70 37.98
C MET A 1 8.03 -2.53 36.79
N SER A 2 7.84 -3.31 35.71
CA SER A 2 8.80 -3.39 34.58
C SER A 2 8.26 -2.67 33.35
N THR A 3 8.66 -1.42 33.16
CA THR A 3 8.22 -0.52 32.06
C THR A 3 9.00 -0.69 30.74
N ILE A 4 9.93 -1.65 30.69
CA ILE A 4 10.84 -1.85 29.54
C ILE A 4 10.15 -2.62 28.39
N SER A 5 9.21 -3.53 28.72
CA SER A 5 8.51 -4.35 27.71
C SER A 5 7.61 -3.52 26.78
N THR A 6 6.91 -2.52 27.33
CA THR A 6 5.98 -1.66 26.58
C THR A 6 6.68 -0.78 25.54
N ARG A 7 7.89 -0.28 25.83
CA ARG A 7 8.66 0.53 24.86
C ARG A 7 9.06 -0.28 23.63
N ARG A 8 9.48 -1.54 23.79
CA ARG A 8 9.87 -2.39 22.66
C ARG A 8 8.68 -2.72 21.74
N GLY A 9 7.49 -2.90 22.32
CA GLY A 9 6.24 -3.06 21.56
C GLY A 9 5.83 -1.80 20.79
N PHE A 10 5.98 -0.62 21.41
CA PHE A 10 5.65 0.66 20.78
C PHE A 10 6.51 0.97 19.55
N PHE A 11 7.84 0.81 19.63
CA PHE A 11 8.71 1.05 18.47
C PHE A 11 8.42 0.10 17.31
N ARG A 12 8.23 -1.19 17.58
CA ARG A 12 7.88 -2.17 16.54
C ARG A 12 6.54 -1.85 15.89
N SER A 13 5.55 -1.44 16.69
CA SER A 13 4.24 -1.02 16.19
C SER A 13 4.34 0.23 15.29
N ALA A 14 5.08 1.25 15.73
CA ALA A 14 5.29 2.47 14.96
C ALA A 14 6.02 2.21 13.63
N VAL A 15 7.04 1.36 13.62
CA VAL A 15 7.76 0.97 12.39
C VAL A 15 6.85 0.18 11.46
N ASN A 16 6.07 -0.77 11.99
CA ASN A 16 5.09 -1.50 11.17
C ASN A 16 4.06 -0.55 10.54
N ALA A 17 3.52 0.39 11.32
CA ALA A 17 2.57 1.38 10.83
C ALA A 17 3.19 2.28 9.73
N LEU A 18 4.45 2.68 9.89
CA LEU A 18 5.18 3.44 8.89
C LEU A 18 5.43 2.63 7.61
N MET A 19 5.85 1.38 7.74
CA MET A 19 6.06 0.48 6.60
C MET A 19 4.74 0.25 5.85
N GLU A 20 3.66 0.01 6.57
CA GLU A 20 2.34 -0.17 5.99
C GLU A 20 1.87 1.09 5.28
N ALA A 21 2.07 2.27 5.87
CA ALA A 21 1.79 3.55 5.22
C ALA A 21 2.58 3.70 3.91
N ARG A 22 3.87 3.34 3.89
CA ARG A 22 4.70 3.39 2.69
C ARG A 22 4.32 2.36 1.64
N GLN A 23 3.95 1.15 2.05
CA GLN A 23 3.47 0.13 1.12
C GLN A 23 2.18 0.59 0.44
N ARG A 24 1.27 1.24 1.18
CA ARG A 24 0.05 1.83 0.62
C ARG A 24 0.35 2.98 -0.35
N GLU A 25 1.28 3.86 -0.01
CA GLU A 25 1.69 4.96 -0.90
C GLU A 25 2.29 4.43 -2.22
N ALA A 26 3.20 3.46 -2.12
CA ALA A 26 3.79 2.81 -3.28
C ALA A 26 2.73 2.11 -4.15
N SER A 27 1.78 1.41 -3.53
CA SER A 27 0.69 0.75 -4.24
C SER A 27 -0.18 1.75 -5.02
N ARG A 28 -0.51 2.91 -4.43
CA ARG A 28 -1.25 3.98 -5.13
C ARG A 28 -0.47 4.53 -6.32
N TYR A 29 0.83 4.78 -6.14
CA TYR A 29 1.70 5.28 -7.20
C TYR A 29 1.78 4.29 -8.37
N VAL A 30 2.10 3.04 -8.09
CA VAL A 30 2.18 1.98 -9.10
C VAL A 30 0.83 1.80 -9.80
N SER A 31 -0.27 1.81 -9.05
CA SER A 31 -1.61 1.72 -9.65
C SER A 31 -1.90 2.90 -10.58
N GLY A 32 -1.51 4.12 -10.21
CA GLY A 32 -1.62 5.30 -11.06
C GLY A 32 -0.80 5.18 -12.36
N VAL A 33 0.42 4.66 -12.28
CA VAL A 33 1.27 4.40 -13.45
C VAL A 33 0.64 3.34 -14.35
N LEU A 34 0.20 2.21 -13.78
CA LEU A 34 -0.43 1.11 -14.53
C LEU A 34 -1.72 1.56 -15.22
N LEU A 35 -2.50 2.46 -14.63
CA LEU A 35 -3.71 3.01 -15.25
C LEU A 35 -3.42 3.82 -16.53
N GLY A 36 -2.16 4.20 -16.78
CA GLY A 36 -1.74 4.80 -18.04
C GLY A 36 -1.59 3.79 -19.19
N PHE A 37 -1.51 2.49 -18.91
CA PHE A 37 -1.46 1.45 -19.94
C PHE A 37 -2.84 1.10 -20.47
N ASP A 38 -2.90 0.59 -21.71
CA ASP A 38 -4.11 0.08 -22.33
C ASP A 38 -4.57 -1.26 -21.70
N ASP A 39 -5.81 -1.65 -22.01
CA ASP A 39 -6.43 -2.85 -21.41
C ASP A 39 -5.77 -4.16 -21.87
N GLU A 40 -5.21 -4.22 -23.09
CA GLU A 40 -4.50 -5.42 -23.57
C GLU A 40 -3.19 -5.60 -22.81
N THR A 41 -2.42 -4.52 -22.65
CA THR A 41 -1.18 -4.53 -21.87
C THR A 41 -1.45 -4.88 -20.41
N LEU A 42 -2.50 -4.32 -19.79
CA LEU A 42 -2.88 -4.66 -18.42
C LEU A 42 -3.23 -6.14 -18.28
N LYS A 43 -4.08 -6.66 -19.17
CA LYS A 43 -4.51 -8.06 -19.15
C LYS A 43 -3.36 -9.02 -19.42
N ALA A 44 -2.45 -8.68 -20.33
CA ALA A 44 -1.25 -9.47 -20.61
C ALA A 44 -0.32 -9.59 -19.39
N ASN A 45 -0.32 -8.58 -18.52
CA ASN A 45 0.44 -8.57 -17.27
C ASN A 45 -0.39 -9.02 -16.05
N GLY A 46 -1.62 -9.52 -16.25
CA GLY A 46 -2.48 -10.04 -15.19
C GLY A 46 -3.11 -8.98 -14.30
N TYR A 47 -3.20 -7.72 -14.75
CA TYR A 47 -3.84 -6.64 -14.02
C TYR A 47 -5.28 -6.41 -14.48
N ASP A 48 -6.18 -6.21 -13.52
CA ASP A 48 -7.54 -5.73 -13.77
C ASP A 48 -7.61 -4.20 -13.56
N ARG A 49 -8.16 -3.50 -14.55
CA ARG A 49 -8.22 -2.03 -14.53
C ARG A 49 -9.14 -1.49 -13.43
N GLU A 50 -10.24 -2.19 -13.10
CA GLU A 50 -11.15 -1.75 -12.05
C GLU A 50 -10.54 -1.94 -10.66
N GLU A 51 -9.80 -3.02 -10.45
CA GLU A 51 -9.00 -3.23 -9.24
C GLU A 51 -7.93 -2.15 -9.06
N LEU A 52 -7.20 -1.80 -10.13
CA LEU A 52 -6.20 -0.72 -10.10
C LEU A 52 -6.84 0.65 -9.81
N LYS A 53 -8.01 0.96 -10.38
CA LYS A 53 -8.78 2.18 -10.06
C LYS A 53 -9.15 2.24 -8.59
N LYS A 54 -9.59 1.12 -8.01
CA LYS A 54 -9.93 1.02 -6.60
C LYS A 54 -8.69 1.22 -5.72
N ALA A 55 -7.56 0.60 -6.07
CA ALA A 55 -6.29 0.75 -5.35
C ALA A 55 -5.74 2.19 -5.43
N ALA A 56 -5.85 2.84 -6.58
CA ALA A 56 -5.42 4.23 -6.77
C ALA A 56 -6.30 5.24 -6.00
N ARG A 57 -7.63 5.01 -5.95
CA ARG A 57 -8.60 5.90 -5.26
C ARG A 57 -8.74 5.65 -3.77
N SER A 58 -8.35 4.46 -3.31
CA SER A 58 -8.39 4.03 -1.91
C SER A 58 -7.75 5.07 -1.01
N ARG A 59 -8.57 5.91 -0.35
CA ARG A 59 -8.19 7.01 0.57
C ARG A 59 -8.49 6.61 2.01
N TYR A 60 -8.26 5.35 2.40
CA TYR A 60 -8.50 4.91 3.77
C TYR A 60 -7.57 5.68 4.72
N PHE A 61 -8.19 6.35 5.70
CA PHE A 61 -7.57 6.89 6.92
C PHE A 61 -7.67 5.83 8.00
#